data_AF-A0A1V6CUI2-F1
#
_entry.id   AF-A0A1V6CUI2-F1
#
_cell.length_a   1.000
_cell.length_b   1.000
_cell.length_c   1.000
_cell.angle_alpha   90.00
_cell.angle_beta   90.00
_cell.angle_gamma   90.00
#
_symmetry.space_group_name_H-M   'P 1'
#
loop_
_entity.id
_entity.type
_entity.pdbx_description
1 polymer ?
#
loop_
_entity_poly.entity_id
_entity_poly.type
_entity_poly.pdbx_seq_one_letter_code
_entity_poly.pdbx_strand_id
1 'polypeptide(L)'
;MSRLAIYARSLTANWVGFLANLVVAFMLAPFVLRSLGESAYGVWILLVELTGYLGLIEMGTQAGLGRHINYYLGRGEIDRVNGFVNTALLFFLAAGAAILLLAGGLALALDSVFTKIPSELVASARPALLLVAVNLILALLGAVFPLILNAFDRFDLSNAVNLVVLAVRTVGTILVLKQDGGLVELAGVQVVSSVIGAGAGMLLARRVFPSLRLDLRLWSRERFRELFGFGIWAFVGQIGMQFLYWSSTILITVLLGPAMVVFFSMPMMLIQYGRGVVDNMAGVLGPQTIKASSVGDHVELRRIFSWGSKVIMFVAIPLFGGLMVYGGEFLILWLGPHFARSAAVLLLLAVPQWVVWSIRPGVNVILGLGHVRFAGLMTLGQGVLNVAATLFYVLVLKMGLLGVAWGLLVPMIAFNSVIAWFVLRWIDMPPRQFLVRNVGRYAVTAAAFLALAWGVSYVGRREVWAWFFAKVIFLVLAAAPLGWYGVFSRDERCELGQRIRDMLRRKRREIPQGPASVETSEASQPPPPPPQDEGEPG
;
A
#
# COMPACT_ATOMS: atom_id res chain seq x y z
N MET A 1 16.65 -2.48 26.07
CA MET A 1 16.28 -3.27 24.86
C MET A 1 17.24 -2.91 23.73
N SER A 2 17.72 -3.88 22.96
CA SER A 2 18.57 -3.58 21.80
C SER A 2 17.77 -2.86 20.72
N ARG A 3 18.39 -1.95 19.95
CA ARG A 3 17.75 -1.26 18.82
C ARG A 3 17.10 -2.26 17.84
N LEU A 4 17.73 -3.43 17.67
CA LEU A 4 17.25 -4.51 16.82
C LEU A 4 15.89 -5.09 17.27
N ALA A 5 15.66 -5.23 18.58
CA ALA A 5 14.39 -5.69 19.13
C ALA A 5 13.27 -4.66 18.93
N ILE A 6 13.59 -3.36 19.01
CA ILE A 6 12.64 -2.27 18.75
C ILE A 6 12.22 -2.31 17.27
N TYR A 7 13.18 -2.41 16.33
CA TYR A 7 12.87 -2.51 14.91
C TYR A 7 12.06 -3.76 14.54
N ALA A 8 12.41 -4.92 15.09
CA ALA A 8 11.67 -6.15 14.83
C ALA A 8 10.23 -6.05 15.33
N ARG A 9 10.02 -5.55 16.55
CA ARG A 9 8.68 -5.31 17.11
C ARG A 9 7.88 -4.33 16.25
N SER A 10 8.46 -3.21 15.84
CA SER A 10 7.80 -2.22 14.99
C SER A 10 7.43 -2.80 13.62
N LEU A 11 8.32 -3.58 13.00
CA LEU A 11 8.05 -4.24 11.73
C LEU A 11 6.89 -5.24 11.88
N THR A 12 6.92 -6.10 12.89
CA THR A 12 5.84 -7.06 13.15
C THR A 12 4.50 -6.37 13.43
N ALA A 13 4.49 -5.29 14.22
CA ALA A 13 3.28 -4.54 14.53
C ALA A 13 2.67 -3.89 13.27
N ASN A 14 3.51 -3.33 12.39
CA ASN A 14 3.04 -2.76 11.12
C ASN A 14 2.45 -3.83 10.20
N TRP A 15 3.06 -5.02 10.13
CA TRP A 15 2.51 -6.15 9.36
C TRP A 15 1.19 -6.65 9.93
N VAL A 16 1.08 -6.77 11.24
CA VAL A 16 -0.19 -7.14 11.90
C VAL A 16 -1.28 -6.12 11.60
N GLY A 17 -0.97 -4.82 11.71
CA GLY A 17 -1.91 -3.74 11.39
C GLY A 17 -2.35 -3.76 9.92
N PHE A 18 -1.41 -3.97 8.99
CA PHE A 18 -1.70 -4.10 7.56
C PHE A 18 -2.61 -5.31 7.27
N LEU A 19 -2.27 -6.48 7.80
CA LEU A 19 -3.06 -7.71 7.62
C LEU A 19 -4.45 -7.58 8.25
N ALA A 20 -4.57 -6.97 9.42
CA ALA A 20 -5.86 -6.72 10.06
C ALA A 20 -6.75 -5.82 9.18
N ASN A 21 -6.21 -4.72 8.64
CA ASN A 21 -6.94 -3.86 7.72
C ASN A 21 -7.37 -4.59 6.44
N LEU A 22 -6.47 -5.40 5.87
CA LEU A 22 -6.75 -6.18 4.67
C LEU A 22 -7.88 -7.18 4.90
N VAL A 23 -7.83 -7.94 5.99
CA VAL A 23 -8.87 -8.92 6.35
C VAL A 23 -10.20 -8.24 6.61
N VAL A 24 -10.21 -7.15 7.39
CA VAL A 24 -11.44 -6.39 7.66
C VAL A 24 -12.03 -5.86 6.38
N ALA A 25 -11.25 -5.19 5.53
CA ALA A 25 -11.77 -4.58 4.31
C ALA A 25 -12.30 -5.66 3.34
N PHE A 26 -11.61 -6.80 3.24
CA PHE A 26 -12.04 -7.94 2.43
C PHE A 26 -13.32 -8.62 2.94
N MET A 27 -13.51 -8.73 4.26
CA MET A 27 -14.70 -9.33 4.87
C MET A 27 -15.89 -8.37 4.94
N LEU A 28 -15.61 -7.08 5.17
CA LEU A 28 -16.64 -6.07 5.41
C LEU A 28 -17.26 -5.58 4.09
N ALA A 29 -16.51 -5.55 2.98
CA ALA A 29 -17.03 -5.07 1.70
C ALA A 29 -18.28 -5.84 1.20
N PRO A 30 -18.32 -7.20 1.17
CA PRO A 30 -19.52 -7.95 0.79
C PRO A 30 -20.68 -7.79 1.79
N PHE A 31 -20.37 -7.56 3.06
CA PHE A 31 -21.38 -7.31 4.08
C PHE A 31 -22.06 -5.96 3.84
N VAL A 32 -21.28 -4.88 3.70
CA VAL A 32 -21.81 -3.54 3.41
C VAL A 32 -22.58 -3.52 2.08
N LEU A 33 -22.05 -4.17 1.04
CA LEU A 33 -22.73 -4.29 -0.24
C LEU A 33 -24.10 -4.99 -0.11
N ARG A 34 -24.18 -6.10 0.61
CA ARG A 34 -25.44 -6.84 0.78
C ARG A 34 -26.45 -6.10 1.65
N SER A 35 -25.99 -5.35 2.65
CA SER A 35 -26.88 -4.57 3.52
C SER A 35 -27.42 -3.32 2.84
N LEU A 36 -26.60 -2.57 2.09
CA LEU A 36 -27.03 -1.32 1.45
C LEU A 36 -27.62 -1.51 0.05
N GLY A 37 -27.24 -2.59 -0.64
CA GLY A 37 -27.46 -2.74 -2.07
C GLY A 37 -26.45 -1.94 -2.93
N GLU A 38 -26.50 -2.18 -4.24
CA GLU A 38 -25.49 -1.69 -5.19
C GLU A 38 -25.49 -0.16 -5.32
N SER A 39 -26.67 0.47 -5.42
CA SER A 39 -26.79 1.92 -5.60
C SER A 39 -26.29 2.70 -4.39
N ALA A 40 -26.77 2.36 -3.18
CA ALA A 40 -26.36 3.05 -1.97
C ALA A 40 -24.88 2.79 -1.65
N TYR A 41 -24.38 1.56 -1.83
CA TYR A 41 -22.95 1.30 -1.65
C TYR A 41 -22.08 2.03 -2.69
N GLY A 42 -22.56 2.16 -3.93
CA GLY A 42 -21.90 2.99 -4.94
C GLY A 42 -21.82 4.47 -4.57
N VAL A 43 -22.90 5.03 -4.01
CA VAL A 43 -22.88 6.39 -3.44
C VAL A 43 -21.91 6.46 -2.26
N TRP A 44 -21.90 5.47 -1.37
CA TRP A 44 -20.95 5.43 -0.26
C TRP A 44 -19.49 5.47 -0.73
N ILE A 45 -19.12 4.66 -1.73
CA ILE A 45 -17.78 4.67 -2.32
C ILE A 45 -17.47 6.06 -2.91
N LEU A 46 -18.41 6.66 -3.66
CA LEU A 46 -18.26 8.02 -4.18
C LEU A 46 -17.98 9.03 -3.05
N LEU A 47 -18.76 9.02 -1.97
CA LEU A 47 -18.59 9.94 -0.85
C LEU A 47 -17.21 9.80 -0.21
N VAL A 48 -16.76 8.56 0.01
CA VAL A 48 -15.41 8.27 0.53
C VAL A 48 -14.35 8.77 -0.45
N GLU A 49 -14.50 8.55 -1.75
CA GLU A 49 -13.52 9.00 -2.74
C GLU A 49 -13.45 10.52 -2.90
N LEU A 50 -14.57 11.23 -2.74
CA LEU A 50 -14.60 12.68 -2.71
C LEU A 50 -13.72 13.24 -1.57
N THR A 51 -13.61 12.54 -0.44
CA THR A 51 -12.66 12.95 0.62
C THR A 51 -11.21 12.91 0.19
N GLY A 52 -10.83 12.01 -0.72
CA GLY A 52 -9.47 11.97 -1.25
C GLY A 52 -9.11 13.27 -1.97
N TYR A 53 -10.05 13.83 -2.73
CA TYR A 53 -9.89 15.12 -3.41
C TYR A 53 -9.88 16.29 -2.43
N LEU A 54 -10.79 16.30 -1.46
CA LEU A 54 -10.81 17.32 -0.40
C LEU A 54 -9.54 17.26 0.47
N GLY A 55 -8.98 16.06 0.66
CA GLY A 55 -7.76 15.81 1.43
C GLY A 55 -6.47 16.22 0.73
N LEU A 56 -6.51 16.52 -0.59
CA LEU A 56 -5.35 17.05 -1.31
C LEU A 56 -4.80 18.33 -0.65
N ILE A 57 -5.63 19.07 0.08
CA ILE A 57 -5.24 20.29 0.83
C ILE A 57 -4.14 20.00 1.85
N GLU A 58 -4.00 18.77 2.36
CA GLU A 58 -2.97 18.44 3.35
C GLU A 58 -1.52 18.52 2.81
N MET A 59 -1.31 18.48 1.48
CA MET A 59 -0.08 18.81 0.75
C MET A 59 1.26 18.57 1.49
N GLY A 60 1.62 17.33 1.82
CA GLY A 60 2.95 16.98 2.35
C GLY A 60 3.24 17.49 3.77
N THR A 61 2.25 18.11 4.42
CA THR A 61 2.34 18.68 5.77
C THR A 61 2.76 17.63 6.78
N GLN A 62 2.23 16.40 6.72
CA GLN A 62 2.62 15.32 7.62
C GLN A 62 4.11 14.92 7.49
N ALA A 63 4.63 14.82 6.27
CA ALA A 63 6.03 14.45 6.04
C ALA A 63 6.99 15.54 6.54
N GLY A 64 6.68 16.81 6.25
CA GLY A 64 7.43 17.95 6.78
C GLY A 64 7.35 18.03 8.31
N LEU A 65 6.15 17.87 8.88
CA LEU A 65 5.92 17.94 10.32
C LEU A 65 6.68 16.85 11.07
N GLY A 66 6.59 15.59 10.59
CA GLY A 66 7.33 14.48 11.19
C GLY A 66 8.85 14.71 11.18
N ARG A 67 9.40 15.25 10.07
CA ARG A 67 10.81 15.61 9.96
C ARG A 67 11.20 16.70 10.97
N HIS A 68 10.44 17.80 11.04
CA HIS A 68 10.73 18.91 11.95
C HIS A 68 10.57 18.52 13.41
N ILE A 69 9.56 17.73 13.77
CA ILE A 69 9.40 17.18 15.13
C ILE A 69 10.65 16.41 15.52
N ASN A 70 11.08 15.43 14.72
CA ASN A 70 12.26 14.60 15.03
C ASN A 70 13.54 15.44 15.10
N TYR A 71 13.73 16.38 14.16
CA TYR A 71 14.92 17.22 14.11
C TYR A 71 15.08 18.13 15.34
N TYR A 72 14.01 18.86 15.71
CA TYR A 72 14.07 19.79 16.84
C TYR A 72 13.97 19.08 18.19
N LEU A 73 13.28 17.94 18.26
CA LEU A 73 13.27 17.10 19.45
C LEU A 73 14.68 16.55 19.74
N GLY A 74 15.40 16.08 18.72
CA GLY A 74 16.79 15.60 18.87
C GLY A 74 17.78 16.69 19.31
N ARG A 75 17.44 17.97 19.14
CA ARG A 75 18.23 19.13 19.59
C ARG A 75 17.78 19.68 20.95
N GLY A 76 16.73 19.09 21.56
CA GLY A 76 16.14 19.60 22.80
C GLY A 76 15.36 20.91 22.63
N GLU A 77 15.06 21.34 21.41
CA GLU A 77 14.40 22.60 21.09
C GLU A 77 12.86 22.46 21.15
N ILE A 78 12.35 22.20 22.35
CA ILE A 78 10.93 21.89 22.64
C ILE A 78 9.96 22.99 22.16
N ASP A 79 10.33 24.26 22.31
CA ASP A 79 9.48 25.38 21.86
C ASP A 79 9.29 25.39 20.34
N ARG A 80 10.30 24.97 19.58
CA ARG A 80 10.16 24.83 18.12
C ARG A 80 9.24 23.68 17.77
N VAL A 81 9.36 22.53 18.46
CA VAL A 81 8.44 21.39 18.28
C VAL A 81 6.99 21.82 18.49
N ASN A 82 6.70 22.48 19.62
CA ASN A 82 5.37 23.04 19.90
C ASN A 82 4.93 24.03 18.82
N GLY A 83 5.84 24.88 18.36
CA GLY A 83 5.61 25.80 17.25
C GLY A 83 5.13 25.14 15.97
N PHE A 84 5.80 24.06 15.53
CA PHE A 84 5.42 23.31 14.32
C PHE A 84 4.10 22.56 14.50
N VAL A 85 3.89 21.93 15.66
CA VAL A 85 2.64 21.22 15.98
C VAL A 85 1.44 22.16 15.91
N ASN A 86 1.51 23.32 16.56
CA ASN A 86 0.43 24.31 16.53
C ASN A 86 0.26 24.94 15.16
N THR A 87 1.36 25.14 14.42
CA THR A 87 1.29 25.65 13.06
C THR A 87 0.52 24.69 12.15
N ALA A 88 0.78 23.39 12.25
CA ALA A 88 0.09 22.36 11.50
C ALA A 88 -1.38 22.20 11.92
N LEU A 89 -1.68 22.23 13.22
CA LEU A 89 -3.05 22.16 13.72
C LEU A 89 -3.90 23.35 13.23
N LEU A 90 -3.36 24.58 13.29
CA LEU A 90 -4.07 25.75 12.77
C LEU A 90 -4.30 25.63 11.26
N PHE A 91 -3.30 25.13 10.52
CA PHE A 91 -3.46 24.86 9.09
C PHE A 91 -4.56 23.84 8.82
N PHE A 92 -4.58 22.72 9.53
CA PHE A 92 -5.62 21.70 9.36
C PHE A 92 -7.01 22.18 9.77
N LEU A 93 -7.12 23.07 10.77
CA LEU A 93 -8.39 23.75 11.10
C LEU A 93 -8.84 24.67 9.96
N ALA A 94 -7.95 25.49 9.40
CA ALA A 94 -8.26 26.37 8.27
C ALA A 94 -8.62 25.59 7.01
N ALA A 95 -7.87 24.52 6.71
CA ALA A 95 -8.19 23.57 5.65
C ALA A 95 -9.55 22.90 5.89
N GLY A 96 -9.87 22.56 7.14
CA GLY A 96 -11.15 21.98 7.50
C GLY A 96 -12.33 22.90 7.24
N ALA A 97 -12.20 24.21 7.49
CA ALA A 97 -13.22 25.18 7.10
C ALA A 97 -13.44 25.18 5.58
N ALA A 98 -12.37 25.16 4.78
CA ALA A 98 -12.48 25.06 3.33
C ALA A 98 -13.13 23.74 2.88
N ILE A 99 -12.77 22.61 3.51
CA ILE A 99 -13.35 21.29 3.24
C ILE A 99 -14.86 21.30 3.52
N LEU A 100 -15.31 21.88 4.64
CA LEU A 100 -16.75 21.98 4.95
C LEU A 100 -17.48 22.89 3.97
N LEU A 101 -16.89 24.01 3.56
CA LEU A 101 -17.48 24.91 2.58
C LEU A 101 -17.64 24.21 1.22
N LEU A 102 -16.62 23.51 0.75
CA LEU A 102 -16.66 22.74 -0.50
C LEU A 102 -17.66 21.58 -0.42
N ALA A 103 -17.67 20.83 0.68
CA ALA A 103 -18.61 19.74 0.91
C ALA A 103 -20.05 20.25 1.02
N GLY A 104 -20.27 21.40 1.67
CA GLY A 104 -21.56 22.07 1.76
C GLY A 104 -22.07 22.54 0.38
N GLY A 105 -21.21 23.20 -0.40
CA GLY A 105 -21.54 23.58 -1.77
C GLY A 105 -21.87 22.37 -2.66
N LEU A 106 -21.09 21.31 -2.56
CA LEU A 106 -21.34 20.07 -3.30
C LEU A 106 -22.59 19.34 -2.82
N ALA A 107 -22.90 19.36 -1.52
CA ALA A 107 -24.13 18.78 -0.98
C ALA A 107 -25.38 19.50 -1.55
N LEU A 108 -25.31 20.82 -1.66
CA LEU A 108 -26.38 21.62 -2.29
C LEU A 108 -26.53 21.33 -3.78
N ALA A 109 -25.43 21.04 -4.47
CA ALA A 109 -25.40 20.73 -5.90
C ALA A 109 -25.41 19.22 -6.22
N LEU A 110 -25.67 18.35 -5.24
CA LEU A 110 -25.44 16.91 -5.38
C LEU A 110 -26.32 16.29 -6.49
N ASP A 111 -27.59 16.68 -6.52
CA ASP A 111 -28.59 16.25 -7.49
C ASP A 111 -28.36 16.83 -8.90
N SER A 112 -27.75 18.02 -9.00
CA SER A 112 -27.46 18.64 -10.29
C SER A 112 -26.16 18.10 -10.91
N VAL A 113 -25.13 17.83 -10.10
CA VAL A 113 -23.86 17.26 -10.56
C VAL A 113 -23.99 15.76 -10.81
N PHE A 114 -24.69 15.04 -9.94
CA PHE A 114 -24.85 13.59 -10.00
C PHE A 114 -26.30 13.20 -10.28
N THR A 115 -26.78 13.59 -11.46
CA THR A 115 -28.18 13.40 -11.91
C THR A 115 -28.65 11.94 -11.95
N LYS A 116 -27.71 10.98 -11.93
CA LYS A 116 -28.00 9.54 -11.92
C LYS A 116 -28.13 8.94 -10.51
N ILE A 117 -27.94 9.72 -9.45
CA ILE A 117 -28.24 9.26 -8.09
C ILE A 117 -29.76 9.22 -7.91
N PRO A 118 -30.34 8.08 -7.48
CA PRO A 118 -31.76 7.99 -7.17
C PRO A 118 -32.20 9.06 -6.16
N SER A 119 -33.34 9.72 -6.40
CA SER A 119 -33.85 10.81 -5.56
C SER A 119 -34.02 10.41 -4.08
N GLU A 120 -34.41 9.15 -3.84
CA GLU A 120 -34.51 8.54 -2.51
C GLU A 120 -33.18 8.51 -1.73
N LEU A 121 -32.04 8.39 -2.44
CA LEU A 121 -30.72 8.36 -1.82
C LEU A 121 -30.13 9.76 -1.63
N VAL A 122 -30.58 10.77 -2.39
CA VAL A 122 -30.06 12.14 -2.29
C VAL A 122 -30.25 12.71 -0.89
N ALA A 123 -31.42 12.47 -0.28
CA ALA A 123 -31.76 12.95 1.06
C ALA A 123 -30.78 12.42 2.13
N SER A 124 -30.35 11.16 2.02
CA SER A 124 -29.37 10.56 2.92
C SER A 124 -27.92 10.88 2.53
N ALA A 125 -27.63 11.03 1.23
CA ALA A 125 -26.28 11.27 0.72
C ALA A 125 -25.75 12.67 1.08
N ARG A 126 -26.62 13.69 1.13
CA ARG A 126 -26.24 15.06 1.53
C ARG A 126 -25.66 15.14 2.95
N PRO A 127 -26.37 14.72 4.01
CA PRO A 127 -25.82 14.70 5.36
C PRO A 127 -24.64 13.71 5.50
N ALA A 128 -24.67 12.58 4.79
CA ALA A 128 -23.54 11.66 4.77
C ALA A 128 -22.26 12.31 4.20
N LEU A 129 -22.35 13.10 3.13
CA LEU A 129 -21.23 13.86 2.56
C LEU A 129 -20.63 14.83 3.59
N LEU A 130 -21.47 15.54 4.33
CA LEU A 130 -21.01 16.46 5.38
C LEU A 130 -20.32 15.72 6.52
N LEU A 131 -20.89 14.60 6.98
CA LEU A 131 -20.28 13.76 8.02
C LEU A 131 -18.94 13.16 7.57
N VAL A 132 -18.86 12.73 6.31
CA VAL A 132 -17.63 12.23 5.71
C VAL A 132 -16.56 13.33 5.57
N ALA A 133 -16.97 14.58 5.30
CA ALA A 133 -16.10 15.75 5.34
C ALA A 133 -15.63 16.07 6.77
N VAL A 134 -16.52 16.03 7.77
CA VAL A 134 -16.15 16.16 9.20
C VAL A 134 -15.15 15.07 9.61
N ASN A 135 -15.40 13.82 9.18
CA ASN A 135 -14.49 12.71 9.42
C ASN A 135 -13.09 12.97 8.86
N LEU A 136 -12.99 13.52 7.64
CA LEU A 136 -11.70 13.92 7.06
C LEU A 136 -11.00 14.98 7.92
N ILE A 137 -11.71 15.98 8.41
CA ILE A 137 -11.14 17.05 9.26
C ILE A 137 -10.61 16.47 10.57
N LEU A 138 -11.38 15.60 11.21
CA LEU A 138 -10.95 14.90 12.41
C LEU A 138 -9.72 14.02 12.15
N ALA A 139 -9.65 13.36 10.99
CA ALA A 139 -8.49 12.57 10.60
C ALA A 139 -7.24 13.46 10.40
N LEU A 140 -7.36 14.62 9.75
CA LEU A 140 -6.28 15.59 9.57
C LEU A 140 -5.74 16.11 10.91
N LEU A 141 -6.64 16.50 11.82
CA LEU A 141 -6.27 16.94 13.17
C LEU A 141 -5.62 15.81 13.97
N GLY A 142 -6.18 14.60 13.88
CA GLY A 142 -5.69 13.40 14.55
C GLY A 142 -4.32 12.93 14.05
N ALA A 143 -3.97 13.19 12.79
CA ALA A 143 -2.73 12.72 12.16
C ALA A 143 -1.46 13.30 12.79
N VAL A 144 -1.56 14.42 13.52
CA VAL A 144 -0.43 15.05 14.23
C VAL A 144 0.08 14.17 15.38
N PHE A 145 -0.81 13.49 16.10
CA PHE A 145 -0.44 12.80 17.34
C PHE A 145 0.39 11.52 17.12
N PRO A 146 0.11 10.67 16.12
CA PRO A 146 1.00 9.58 15.73
C PRO A 146 2.42 10.04 15.43
N LEU A 147 2.61 11.20 14.80
CA LEU A 147 3.95 11.73 14.49
C LEU A 147 4.75 12.04 15.77
N ILE A 148 4.08 12.56 16.80
CA ILE A 148 4.69 12.79 18.12
C ILE A 148 5.04 11.45 18.76
N LEU A 149 4.10 10.49 18.83
CA LEU A 149 4.34 9.18 19.43
C LEU A 149 5.53 8.46 18.76
N ASN A 150 5.58 8.50 17.43
CA ASN A 150 6.65 7.88 16.65
C ASN A 150 8.00 8.58 16.84
N ALA A 151 8.03 9.90 17.03
CA ALA A 151 9.26 10.64 17.34
C ALA A 151 9.87 10.27 18.72
N PHE A 152 9.06 9.71 19.61
CA PHE A 152 9.48 9.14 20.90
C PHE A 152 9.62 7.59 20.84
N ASP A 153 9.75 7.01 19.65
CA ASP A 153 9.84 5.57 19.41
C ASP A 153 8.64 4.74 19.94
N ARG A 154 7.49 5.37 20.18
CA ARG A 154 6.25 4.72 20.68
C ARG A 154 5.31 4.28 19.56
N PHE A 155 5.85 3.57 18.58
CA PHE A 155 5.10 2.95 17.48
C PHE A 155 4.03 1.96 17.97
N ASP A 156 4.28 1.33 19.12
CA ASP A 156 3.34 0.43 19.78
C ASP A 156 2.03 1.12 20.16
N LEU A 157 2.12 2.33 20.72
CA LEU A 157 0.95 3.13 21.10
C LEU A 157 0.18 3.63 19.87
N SER A 158 0.89 4.10 18.85
CA SER A 158 0.23 4.54 17.61
C SER A 158 -0.50 3.37 16.93
N ASN A 159 0.12 2.19 16.87
CA ASN A 159 -0.51 1.00 16.30
C ASN A 159 -1.68 0.49 17.14
N ALA A 160 -1.60 0.55 18.47
CA ALA A 160 -2.71 0.21 19.34
C ALA A 160 -3.93 1.11 19.10
N VAL A 161 -3.75 2.43 18.98
CA VAL A 161 -4.83 3.36 18.63
C VAL A 161 -5.44 3.00 17.27
N ASN A 162 -4.62 2.73 16.25
CA ASN A 162 -5.11 2.34 14.93
C ASN A 162 -5.95 1.05 14.97
N LEU A 163 -5.54 0.06 15.77
CA LEU A 163 -6.29 -1.20 15.94
C LEU A 163 -7.62 -0.98 16.69
N VAL A 164 -7.64 -0.12 17.70
CA VAL A 164 -8.88 0.26 18.40
C VAL A 164 -9.84 0.97 17.44
N VAL A 165 -9.36 1.93 16.67
CA VAL A 165 -10.16 2.64 15.66
C VAL A 165 -10.69 1.66 14.61
N LEU A 166 -9.86 0.73 14.13
CA LEU A 166 -10.29 -0.32 13.20
C LEU A 166 -11.39 -1.19 13.81
N ALA A 167 -11.25 -1.62 15.07
CA ALA A 167 -12.23 -2.44 15.77
C ALA A 167 -13.56 -1.68 15.96
N VAL A 168 -13.51 -0.45 16.46
CA VAL A 168 -14.70 0.40 16.66
C VAL A 168 -15.42 0.63 15.33
N ARG A 169 -14.67 0.98 14.27
CA ARG A 169 -15.23 1.17 12.93
C ARG A 169 -15.90 -0.11 12.42
N THR A 170 -15.22 -1.25 12.55
CA THR A 170 -15.73 -2.53 12.03
C THR A 170 -16.99 -2.97 12.76
N VAL A 171 -16.94 -2.97 14.11
CA VAL A 171 -18.08 -3.36 14.94
C VAL A 171 -19.23 -2.38 14.77
N GLY A 172 -18.95 -1.07 14.77
CA GLY A 172 -19.95 -0.03 14.54
C GLY A 172 -20.65 -0.18 13.20
N THR A 173 -19.89 -0.40 12.11
CA THR A 173 -20.47 -0.66 10.78
C THR A 173 -21.36 -1.90 10.79
N ILE A 174 -20.94 -2.99 11.43
CA ILE A 174 -21.75 -4.21 11.51
C ILE A 174 -23.05 -3.97 12.31
N LEU A 175 -22.95 -3.30 13.47
CA LEU A 175 -24.10 -3.07 14.33
C LEU A 175 -25.14 -2.16 13.67
N VAL A 176 -24.70 -1.06 13.07
CA VAL A 176 -25.57 -0.10 12.39
C VAL A 176 -26.28 -0.74 11.20
N LEU A 177 -25.56 -1.47 10.35
CA LEU A 177 -26.15 -2.10 9.15
C LEU A 177 -27.04 -3.30 9.48
N LYS A 178 -26.87 -3.93 10.65
CA LYS A 178 -27.81 -4.95 11.14
C LYS A 178 -29.12 -4.35 11.67
N GLN A 179 -29.14 -3.05 11.97
CA GLN A 179 -30.31 -2.30 12.41
C GLN A 179 -30.92 -1.49 11.25
N ASP A 180 -30.70 -1.93 10.01
CA ASP A 180 -31.17 -1.28 8.79
C ASP A 180 -30.70 0.17 8.61
N GLY A 181 -29.56 0.53 9.24
CA GLY A 181 -28.91 1.82 9.04
C GLY A 181 -28.43 2.02 7.60
N GLY A 182 -28.39 3.28 7.14
CA GLY A 182 -28.02 3.67 5.79
C GLY A 182 -26.71 4.47 5.72
N LEU A 183 -26.63 5.38 4.75
CA LEU A 183 -25.43 6.18 4.47
C LEU A 183 -25.02 7.10 5.62
N VAL A 184 -26.02 7.67 6.32
CA VAL A 184 -25.79 8.66 7.37
C VAL A 184 -25.21 8.00 8.61
N GLU A 185 -25.77 6.87 9.00
CA GLU A 185 -25.32 6.11 10.17
C GLU A 185 -23.93 5.52 9.93
N LEU A 186 -23.64 5.06 8.70
CA LEU A 186 -22.27 4.66 8.32
C LEU A 186 -21.27 5.81 8.40
N ALA A 187 -21.64 7.00 7.92
CA ALA A 187 -20.80 8.18 8.04
C ALA A 187 -20.58 8.55 9.53
N GLY A 188 -21.64 8.44 10.34
CA GLY A 188 -21.59 8.64 11.78
C GLY A 188 -20.61 7.70 12.49
N VAL A 189 -20.58 6.41 12.13
CA VAL A 189 -19.59 5.46 12.63
C VAL A 189 -18.17 5.92 12.34
N GLN A 190 -17.90 6.50 11.17
CA GLN A 190 -16.58 7.02 10.85
C GLN A 190 -16.20 8.23 11.68
N VAL A 191 -17.12 9.18 11.84
CA VAL A 191 -16.92 10.34 12.73
C VAL A 191 -16.60 9.88 14.15
N VAL A 192 -17.40 8.97 14.73
CA VAL A 192 -17.18 8.44 16.09
C VAL A 192 -15.81 7.76 16.20
N SER A 193 -15.45 6.94 15.22
CA SER A 193 -14.16 6.24 15.18
C SER A 193 -12.98 7.23 15.12
N SER A 194 -13.12 8.30 14.33
CA SER A 194 -12.10 9.35 14.21
C SER A 194 -11.99 10.22 15.46
N VAL A 195 -13.11 10.53 16.14
CA VAL A 195 -13.10 11.21 17.45
C VAL A 195 -12.33 10.37 18.47
N ILE A 196 -12.61 9.06 18.54
CA ILE A 196 -11.91 8.14 19.45
C ILE A 196 -10.41 8.08 19.11
N GLY A 197 -10.07 7.96 17.83
CA GLY A 197 -8.68 7.91 17.36
C GLY A 197 -7.89 9.19 17.70
N ALA A 198 -8.45 10.35 17.34
CA ALA A 198 -7.83 11.64 17.61
C ALA A 198 -7.72 11.91 19.11
N GLY A 199 -8.77 11.61 19.89
CA GLY A 199 -8.78 11.77 21.35
C GLY A 199 -7.76 10.86 22.04
N ALA A 200 -7.74 9.56 21.71
CA ALA A 200 -6.77 8.62 22.26
C ALA A 200 -5.34 8.99 21.87
N GLY A 201 -5.10 9.35 20.60
CA GLY A 201 -3.81 9.83 20.12
C GLY A 201 -3.33 11.06 20.89
N MET A 202 -4.20 12.05 21.07
CA MET A 202 -3.91 13.28 21.82
C MET A 202 -3.56 13.01 23.29
N LEU A 203 -4.34 12.15 23.97
CA LEU A 203 -4.09 11.79 25.37
C LEU A 203 -2.75 11.07 25.53
N LEU A 204 -2.44 10.12 24.64
CA LEU A 204 -1.18 9.40 24.67
C LEU A 204 0.00 10.30 24.30
N ALA A 205 -0.16 11.19 23.32
CA ALA A 205 0.88 12.15 22.94
C ALA A 205 1.20 13.09 24.11
N ARG A 206 0.20 13.58 24.85
CA ARG A 206 0.43 14.39 26.06
C ARG A 206 1.11 13.61 27.19
N ARG A 207 0.84 12.32 27.32
CA ARG A 207 1.52 11.46 28.31
C ARG A 207 2.99 11.23 27.96
N VAL A 208 3.29 10.99 26.68
CA VAL A 208 4.66 10.73 26.21
C VAL A 208 5.47 12.02 26.09
N PHE A 209 4.82 13.13 25.75
CA PHE A 209 5.41 14.45 25.64
C PHE A 209 4.68 15.45 26.57
N PRO A 210 4.98 15.47 27.88
CA PRO A 210 4.30 16.34 28.86
C PRO A 210 4.48 17.84 28.57
N SER A 211 5.56 18.22 27.89
CA SER A 211 5.82 19.60 27.47
C SER A 211 5.03 20.02 26.21
N LEU A 212 4.14 19.17 25.69
CA LEU A 212 3.27 19.48 24.57
C LEU A 212 2.27 20.58 24.94
N ARG A 213 2.42 21.75 24.31
CA ARG A 213 1.51 22.88 24.44
C ARG A 213 0.66 22.97 23.18
N LEU A 214 -0.66 22.88 23.35
CA LEU A 214 -1.60 23.11 22.25
C LEU A 214 -2.21 24.51 22.44
N ASP A 215 -1.58 25.49 21.81
CA ASP A 215 -2.00 26.88 21.79
C ASP A 215 -1.82 27.43 20.36
N LEU A 216 -2.94 27.77 19.71
CA LEU A 216 -2.97 28.29 18.34
C LEU A 216 -2.17 29.60 18.19
N ARG A 217 -1.90 30.32 19.29
CA ARG A 217 -1.05 31.52 19.29
C ARG A 217 0.42 31.22 19.00
N LEU A 218 0.85 29.96 19.10
CA LEU A 218 2.22 29.51 18.78
C LEU A 218 2.45 29.30 17.27
N TRP A 219 1.43 29.53 16.43
CA TRP A 219 1.58 29.53 14.99
C TRP A 219 2.55 30.61 14.51
N SER A 220 3.30 30.33 13.44
CA SER A 220 4.11 31.35 12.77
C SER A 220 4.11 31.15 11.25
N ARG A 221 4.04 32.26 10.51
CA ARG A 221 4.11 32.27 9.04
C ARG A 221 5.42 31.69 8.51
N GLU A 222 6.52 31.87 9.23
CA GLU A 222 7.83 31.33 8.86
C GLU A 222 7.83 29.80 8.90
N ARG A 223 7.42 29.20 10.03
CA ARG A 223 7.29 27.72 10.15
C ARG A 223 6.30 27.15 9.15
N PHE A 224 5.21 27.88 8.87
CA PHE A 224 4.28 27.49 7.80
C PHE A 224 5.03 27.40 6.47
N ARG A 225 5.74 28.45 6.05
CA ARG A 225 6.52 28.43 4.81
C ARG A 225 7.57 27.32 4.77
N GLU A 226 8.23 27.05 5.90
CA GLU A 226 9.21 25.96 6.02
C GLU A 226 8.56 24.58 5.82
N LEU A 227 7.35 24.39 6.36
CA LEU A 227 6.56 23.16 6.23
C LEU A 227 6.13 22.88 4.79
N PHE A 228 5.79 23.93 4.02
CA PHE A 228 5.31 23.82 2.63
C PHE A 228 6.40 23.93 1.56
N GLY A 229 7.58 24.48 1.90
CA GLY A 229 8.64 24.81 0.95
C GLY A 229 9.24 23.61 0.19
N PHE A 230 8.97 22.38 0.62
CA PHE A 230 9.62 21.17 0.10
C PHE A 230 8.72 20.22 -0.72
N GLY A 231 7.48 20.59 -1.04
CA GLY A 231 6.49 19.59 -1.51
C GLY A 231 5.98 19.72 -2.94
N ILE A 232 6.25 20.80 -3.68
CA ILE A 232 5.39 21.15 -4.83
C ILE A 232 5.33 20.08 -5.94
N TRP A 233 6.46 19.47 -6.30
CA TRP A 233 6.48 18.44 -7.34
C TRP A 233 5.96 17.09 -6.86
N ALA A 234 6.15 16.78 -5.58
CA ALA A 234 5.52 15.61 -4.96
C ALA A 234 3.99 15.78 -4.93
N PHE A 235 3.51 16.98 -4.63
CA PHE A 235 2.10 17.32 -4.67
C PHE A 235 1.50 17.21 -6.08
N VAL A 236 2.20 17.73 -7.10
CA VAL A 236 1.80 17.54 -8.50
C VAL A 236 1.64 16.05 -8.84
N GLY A 237 2.57 15.21 -8.35
CA GLY A 237 2.46 13.75 -8.45
C GLY A 237 1.23 13.19 -7.74
N GLN A 238 0.89 13.68 -6.53
CA GLN A 238 -0.30 13.27 -5.79
C GLN A 238 -1.60 13.63 -6.51
N ILE A 239 -1.70 14.83 -7.10
CA ILE A 239 -2.84 15.19 -7.97
C ILE A 239 -2.95 14.19 -9.13
N GLY A 240 -1.82 13.86 -9.76
CA GLY A 240 -1.79 12.86 -10.82
C GLY A 240 -2.28 11.48 -10.37
N MET A 241 -1.86 11.03 -9.19
CA MET A 241 -2.33 9.77 -8.60
C MET A 241 -3.84 9.80 -8.31
N GLN A 242 -4.35 10.92 -7.82
CA GLN A 242 -5.77 11.12 -7.59
C GLN A 242 -6.55 11.03 -8.91
N PHE A 243 -6.09 11.72 -9.95
CA PHE A 243 -6.70 11.67 -11.27
C PHE A 243 -6.63 10.28 -11.91
N LEU A 244 -5.58 9.52 -11.61
CA LEU A 244 -5.39 8.19 -12.15
C LEU A 244 -6.30 7.16 -11.49
N TYR A 245 -6.51 7.21 -10.17
CA TYR A 245 -7.19 6.13 -9.46
C TYR A 245 -8.56 6.48 -8.88
N TRP A 246 -8.85 7.75 -8.61
CA TRP A 246 -10.06 8.18 -7.91
C TRP A 246 -11.04 8.89 -8.86
N SER A 247 -10.57 9.38 -10.01
CA SER A 247 -11.46 10.01 -11.00
C SER A 247 -12.46 9.00 -11.58
N SER A 248 -12.08 7.74 -11.69
CA SER A 248 -12.91 6.71 -12.31
C SER A 248 -14.26 6.54 -11.63
N THR A 249 -14.33 6.59 -10.29
CA THR A 249 -15.60 6.48 -9.55
C THR A 249 -16.50 7.69 -9.76
N ILE A 250 -15.93 8.90 -9.75
CA ILE A 250 -16.68 10.12 -10.05
C ILE A 250 -17.26 10.04 -11.46
N LEU A 251 -16.43 9.69 -12.45
CA LEU A 251 -16.85 9.52 -13.84
C LEU A 251 -17.91 8.42 -13.99
N ILE A 252 -17.76 7.26 -13.34
CA ILE A 252 -18.77 6.21 -13.37
C ILE A 252 -20.09 6.69 -12.77
N THR A 253 -20.05 7.38 -11.63
CA THR A 253 -21.27 7.87 -10.98
C THR A 253 -22.01 8.85 -11.89
N VAL A 254 -21.32 9.83 -12.47
CA VAL A 254 -21.92 10.84 -13.36
C VAL A 254 -22.41 10.21 -14.67
N LEU A 255 -21.59 9.36 -15.29
CA LEU A 255 -21.83 8.86 -16.65
C LEU A 255 -22.68 7.60 -16.71
N LEU A 256 -22.61 6.72 -15.71
CA LEU A 256 -23.22 5.39 -15.72
C LEU A 256 -24.16 5.15 -14.53
N GLY A 257 -24.04 5.94 -13.47
CA GLY A 257 -24.85 5.84 -12.25
C GLY A 257 -24.13 5.10 -11.11
N PRO A 258 -24.57 5.30 -9.86
CA PRO A 258 -23.84 4.85 -8.67
C PRO A 258 -23.77 3.32 -8.57
N ALA A 259 -24.79 2.56 -9.00
CA ALA A 259 -24.76 1.10 -8.95
C ALA A 259 -23.56 0.51 -9.74
N MET A 260 -23.18 1.14 -10.85
CA MET A 260 -22.06 0.69 -11.69
C MET A 260 -20.69 0.89 -11.02
N VAL A 261 -20.58 1.76 -10.01
CA VAL A 261 -19.35 1.99 -9.24
C VAL A 261 -18.89 0.69 -8.61
N VAL A 262 -19.80 -0.07 -7.99
CA VAL A 262 -19.46 -1.31 -7.28
C VAL A 262 -18.82 -2.34 -8.22
N PHE A 263 -19.32 -2.44 -9.46
CA PHE A 263 -18.80 -3.37 -10.46
C PHE A 263 -17.40 -3.02 -10.96
N PHE A 264 -16.92 -1.79 -10.72
CA PHE A 264 -15.56 -1.36 -11.02
C PHE A 264 -14.65 -1.35 -9.78
N SER A 265 -15.14 -0.79 -8.67
CA SER A 265 -14.35 -0.61 -7.46
C SER A 265 -14.01 -1.95 -6.80
N MET A 266 -14.87 -2.97 -6.88
CA MET A 266 -14.55 -4.31 -6.35
C MET A 266 -13.36 -4.97 -7.06
N PRO A 267 -13.33 -5.09 -8.41
CA PRO A 267 -12.12 -5.45 -9.14
C PRO A 267 -10.90 -4.58 -8.81
N MET A 268 -11.07 -3.26 -8.79
CA MET A 268 -9.98 -2.32 -8.52
C MET A 268 -9.39 -2.54 -7.13
N MET A 269 -10.22 -2.87 -6.14
CA MET A 269 -9.77 -3.21 -4.79
C MET A 269 -8.82 -4.40 -4.78
N LEU A 270 -9.12 -5.47 -5.54
CA LEU A 270 -8.22 -6.63 -5.67
C LEU A 270 -6.88 -6.25 -6.31
N ILE A 271 -6.92 -5.37 -7.31
CA ILE A 271 -5.70 -4.82 -7.92
C ILE A 271 -4.89 -4.04 -6.88
N GLN A 272 -5.52 -3.15 -6.11
CA GLN A 272 -4.83 -2.35 -5.10
C GLN A 272 -4.23 -3.20 -3.96
N TYR A 273 -4.91 -4.27 -3.55
CA TYR A 273 -4.32 -5.22 -2.60
C TYR A 273 -3.12 -5.94 -3.17
N GLY A 274 -3.21 -6.42 -4.42
CA GLY A 274 -2.07 -7.01 -5.11
C GLY A 274 -0.89 -6.05 -5.22
N ARG A 275 -1.16 -4.78 -5.51
CA ARG A 275 -0.15 -3.72 -5.57
C ARG A 275 0.51 -3.47 -4.22
N GLY A 276 -0.27 -3.43 -3.14
CA GLY A 276 0.27 -3.27 -1.79
C GLY A 276 1.30 -4.34 -1.42
N VAL A 277 1.07 -5.59 -1.82
CA VAL A 277 2.06 -6.68 -1.62
C VAL A 277 3.37 -6.39 -2.35
N VAL A 278 3.30 -5.95 -3.60
CA VAL A 278 4.49 -5.73 -4.43
C VAL A 278 5.23 -4.43 -4.04
N ASP A 279 4.52 -3.37 -3.67
CA ASP A 279 5.12 -2.11 -3.23
C ASP A 279 5.99 -2.28 -1.97
N ASN A 280 5.54 -3.11 -1.02
CA ASN A 280 6.33 -3.42 0.18
C ASN A 280 7.68 -4.07 -0.18
N MET A 281 7.75 -4.85 -1.26
CA MET A 281 9.01 -5.43 -1.74
C MET A 281 9.91 -4.38 -2.40
N ALA A 282 9.34 -3.47 -3.19
CA ALA A 282 10.09 -2.43 -3.90
C ALA A 282 10.77 -1.43 -2.94
N GLY A 283 10.17 -1.18 -1.77
CA GLY A 283 10.72 -0.28 -0.74
C GLY A 283 12.09 -0.71 -0.20
N VAL A 284 12.40 -2.01 -0.22
CA VAL A 284 13.69 -2.57 0.25
C VAL A 284 14.87 -2.10 -0.61
N LEU A 285 14.62 -1.75 -1.88
CA LEU A 285 15.65 -1.32 -2.83
C LEU A 285 16.01 0.17 -2.69
N GLY A 286 15.21 0.96 -1.98
CA GLY A 286 15.38 2.41 -1.85
C GLY A 286 16.76 2.84 -1.35
N PRO A 287 17.23 2.36 -0.17
CA PRO A 287 18.52 2.76 0.40
C PRO A 287 19.72 2.45 -0.51
N GLN A 288 19.71 1.28 -1.16
CA GLN A 288 20.77 0.87 -2.08
C GLN A 288 20.81 1.78 -3.32
N THR A 289 19.63 2.14 -3.84
CA THR A 289 19.51 3.03 -5.00
C THR A 289 20.04 4.43 -4.68
N ILE A 290 19.72 4.98 -3.51
CA ILE A 290 20.21 6.30 -3.05
C ILE A 290 21.74 6.29 -2.91
N LYS A 291 22.31 5.23 -2.34
CA LYS A 291 23.76 5.11 -2.18
C LYS A 291 24.46 5.07 -3.55
N ALA A 292 23.98 4.24 -4.47
CA ALA A 292 24.54 4.12 -5.81
C ALA A 292 24.40 5.43 -6.60
N SER A 293 23.26 6.13 -6.49
CA SER A 293 23.05 7.41 -7.18
C SER A 293 23.92 8.54 -6.62
N SER A 294 24.19 8.56 -5.31
CA SER A 294 25.00 9.61 -4.69
C SER A 294 26.46 9.65 -5.16
N VAL A 295 26.99 8.52 -5.65
CA VAL A 295 28.37 8.40 -6.14
C VAL A 295 28.44 8.21 -7.66
N GLY A 296 27.30 8.30 -8.37
CA GLY A 296 27.24 8.12 -9.82
C GLY A 296 27.56 6.69 -10.30
N ASP A 297 27.35 5.67 -9.47
CA ASP A 297 27.62 4.28 -9.84
C ASP A 297 26.50 3.71 -10.73
N HIS A 298 26.58 4.03 -12.03
CA HIS A 298 25.62 3.55 -13.02
C HIS A 298 25.61 2.02 -13.15
N VAL A 299 26.72 1.33 -12.88
CA VAL A 299 26.79 -0.13 -12.97
C VAL A 299 25.93 -0.76 -11.87
N GLU A 300 26.08 -0.29 -10.64
CA GLU A 300 25.28 -0.77 -9.52
C GLU A 300 23.81 -0.34 -9.67
N LEU A 301 23.51 0.86 -10.20
CA LEU A 301 22.13 1.26 -10.52
C LEU A 301 21.47 0.31 -11.54
N ARG A 302 22.19 -0.08 -12.61
CA ARG A 302 21.70 -1.09 -13.57
C ARG A 302 21.47 -2.44 -12.90
N ARG A 303 22.37 -2.85 -12.00
CA ARG A 303 22.24 -4.10 -11.25
C ARG A 303 21.01 -4.08 -10.34
N ILE A 304 20.84 -3.04 -9.53
CA ILE A 304 19.70 -2.86 -8.62
C ILE A 304 18.39 -2.82 -9.41
N PHE A 305 18.35 -2.05 -10.51
CA PHE A 305 17.16 -1.94 -11.35
C PHE A 305 16.77 -3.29 -11.99
N SER A 306 17.73 -3.96 -12.65
CA SER A 306 17.50 -5.26 -13.29
C SER A 306 17.11 -6.33 -12.27
N TRP A 307 17.88 -6.46 -11.19
CA TRP A 307 17.63 -7.41 -10.12
C TRP A 307 16.27 -7.17 -9.43
N GLY A 308 16.02 -5.91 -9.06
CA GLY A 308 14.77 -5.49 -8.45
C GLY A 308 13.57 -5.81 -9.33
N SER A 309 13.68 -5.57 -10.65
CA SER A 309 12.61 -5.87 -11.58
C SER A 309 12.31 -7.36 -11.65
N LYS A 310 13.34 -8.23 -11.59
CA LYS A 310 13.18 -9.69 -11.59
C LYS A 310 12.48 -10.17 -10.33
N VAL A 311 12.94 -9.74 -9.17
CA VAL A 311 12.35 -10.12 -7.88
C VAL A 311 10.88 -9.67 -7.80
N ILE A 312 10.59 -8.46 -8.26
CA ILE A 312 9.23 -7.93 -8.33
C ILE A 312 8.37 -8.74 -9.30
N MET A 313 8.86 -9.03 -10.51
CA MET A 313 8.12 -9.78 -11.53
C MET A 313 7.93 -11.25 -11.17
N PHE A 314 8.85 -11.85 -10.41
CA PHE A 314 8.69 -13.19 -9.85
C PHE A 314 7.41 -13.32 -9.00
N VAL A 315 7.02 -12.25 -8.30
CA VAL A 315 5.78 -12.20 -7.51
C VAL A 315 4.61 -11.64 -8.32
N ALA A 316 4.83 -10.61 -9.13
CA ALA A 316 3.76 -9.94 -9.88
C ALA A 316 3.15 -10.83 -10.98
N ILE A 317 3.93 -11.70 -11.61
CA ILE A 317 3.43 -12.63 -12.64
C ILE A 317 2.34 -13.54 -12.08
N PRO A 318 2.60 -14.38 -11.05
CA PRO A 318 1.56 -15.27 -10.54
C PRO A 318 0.41 -14.51 -9.87
N LEU A 319 0.69 -13.38 -9.23
CA LEU A 319 -0.33 -12.57 -8.56
C LEU A 319 -1.35 -11.99 -9.54
N PHE A 320 -0.89 -11.19 -10.52
CA PHE A 320 -1.80 -10.56 -11.48
C PHE A 320 -2.27 -11.55 -12.56
N GLY A 321 -1.46 -12.54 -12.94
CA GLY A 321 -1.90 -13.62 -13.83
C GLY A 321 -3.00 -14.48 -13.20
N GLY A 322 -2.91 -14.75 -11.89
CA GLY A 322 -3.96 -15.42 -11.14
C GLY A 322 -5.25 -14.63 -11.13
N LEU A 323 -5.17 -13.30 -10.91
CA LEU A 323 -6.32 -12.40 -11.00
C LEU A 323 -6.93 -12.35 -12.42
N MET A 324 -6.11 -12.42 -13.47
CA MET A 324 -6.62 -12.47 -14.86
C MET A 324 -7.45 -13.71 -15.15
N VAL A 325 -7.02 -14.88 -14.67
CA VAL A 325 -7.68 -16.16 -14.97
C VAL A 325 -8.80 -16.50 -13.98
N TYR A 326 -8.54 -16.34 -12.68
CA TYR A 326 -9.44 -16.76 -11.61
C TYR A 326 -10.21 -15.61 -10.96
N GLY A 327 -9.88 -14.37 -11.28
CA GLY A 327 -10.51 -13.21 -10.67
C GLY A 327 -12.03 -13.16 -10.91
N GLY A 328 -12.50 -13.60 -12.09
CA GLY A 328 -13.94 -13.73 -12.36
C GLY A 328 -14.63 -14.76 -11.46
N GLU A 329 -14.07 -15.97 -11.38
CA GLU A 329 -14.57 -17.04 -10.48
C GLU A 329 -14.56 -16.57 -9.02
N PHE A 330 -13.51 -15.87 -8.62
CA PHE A 330 -13.38 -15.30 -7.28
C PHE A 330 -14.46 -14.24 -6.98
N LEU A 331 -14.68 -13.29 -7.90
CA LEU A 331 -15.71 -12.26 -7.72
C LEU A 331 -17.11 -12.87 -7.58
N ILE A 332 -17.41 -13.93 -8.35
CA ILE A 332 -18.68 -14.66 -8.24
C ILE A 332 -18.81 -15.34 -6.88
N LEU A 333 -17.77 -16.05 -6.43
CA LEU A 333 -17.73 -16.69 -5.12
C LEU A 333 -17.86 -15.70 -3.95
N TRP A 334 -17.24 -14.53 -4.10
CA TRP A 334 -17.11 -13.55 -3.04
C TRP A 334 -18.32 -12.62 -2.93
N LEU A 335 -18.90 -12.22 -4.07
CA LEU A 335 -19.96 -11.20 -4.14
C LEU A 335 -21.28 -11.73 -4.74
N GLY A 336 -21.24 -12.85 -5.46
CA GLY A 336 -22.40 -13.48 -6.09
C GLY A 336 -22.38 -13.43 -7.62
N PRO A 337 -23.27 -14.19 -8.29
CA PRO A 337 -23.24 -14.40 -9.75
C PRO A 337 -23.34 -13.13 -10.61
N HIS A 338 -24.03 -12.09 -10.13
CA HIS A 338 -24.18 -10.81 -10.85
C HIS A 338 -22.84 -10.10 -11.12
N PHE A 339 -21.78 -10.44 -10.39
CA PHE A 339 -20.43 -9.90 -10.58
C PHE A 339 -19.64 -10.59 -11.70
N ALA A 340 -20.20 -11.57 -12.41
CA ALA A 340 -19.56 -12.17 -13.59
C ALA A 340 -19.16 -11.10 -14.64
N ARG A 341 -19.96 -10.04 -14.80
CA ARG A 341 -19.67 -8.91 -15.72
C ARG A 341 -18.42 -8.10 -15.33
N SER A 342 -18.02 -8.14 -14.05
CA SER A 342 -16.82 -7.46 -13.56
C SER A 342 -15.53 -8.21 -13.87
N ALA A 343 -15.60 -9.47 -14.34
CA ALA A 343 -14.42 -10.23 -14.73
C ALA A 343 -13.65 -9.57 -15.87
N ALA A 344 -14.34 -9.05 -16.89
CA ALA A 344 -13.72 -8.35 -18.01
C ALA A 344 -13.07 -7.03 -17.56
N VAL A 345 -13.68 -6.32 -16.61
CA VAL A 345 -13.09 -5.12 -16.00
C VAL A 345 -11.82 -5.50 -15.24
N LEU A 346 -11.87 -6.53 -14.40
CA LEU A 346 -10.70 -7.00 -13.64
C LEU A 346 -9.53 -7.38 -14.56
N LEU A 347 -9.81 -8.10 -15.65
CA LEU A 347 -8.81 -8.44 -16.65
C LEU A 347 -8.11 -7.19 -17.19
N LEU A 348 -8.88 -6.19 -17.65
CA LEU A 348 -8.33 -4.94 -18.19
C LEU A 348 -7.55 -4.14 -17.13
N LEU A 349 -7.94 -4.19 -15.86
CA LEU A 349 -7.20 -3.54 -14.78
C LEU A 349 -5.92 -4.32 -14.40
N ALA A 350 -5.88 -5.64 -14.58
CA ALA A 350 -4.74 -6.49 -14.24
C ALA A 350 -3.61 -6.47 -15.29
N VAL A 351 -3.95 -6.41 -16.58
CA VAL A 351 -2.98 -6.42 -17.70
C VAL A 351 -1.88 -5.34 -17.59
N PRO A 352 -2.20 -4.04 -17.37
CA PRO A 352 -1.17 -3.01 -17.32
C PRO A 352 -0.20 -3.17 -16.13
N GLN A 353 -0.56 -3.97 -15.12
CA GLN A 353 0.25 -4.12 -13.92
C GLN A 353 1.61 -4.76 -14.22
N TRP A 354 1.70 -5.70 -15.17
CA TRP A 354 2.99 -6.29 -15.52
C TRP A 354 3.97 -5.27 -16.12
N VAL A 355 3.48 -4.32 -16.91
CA VAL A 355 4.32 -3.22 -17.44
C VAL A 355 4.81 -2.34 -16.29
N VAL A 356 3.89 -1.90 -15.43
CA VAL A 356 4.17 -1.01 -14.29
C VAL A 356 5.17 -1.65 -13.33
N TRP A 357 4.97 -2.91 -12.97
CA TRP A 357 5.80 -3.61 -12.01
C TRP A 357 7.17 -4.00 -12.56
N SER A 358 7.28 -4.25 -13.87
CA SER A 358 8.57 -4.53 -14.51
C SER A 358 9.56 -3.37 -14.40
N ILE A 359 9.06 -2.13 -14.25
CA ILE A 359 9.90 -0.93 -14.15
C ILE A 359 9.82 -0.24 -12.79
N ARG A 360 9.10 -0.83 -11.83
CA ARG A 360 8.88 -0.22 -10.51
C ARG A 360 10.16 0.22 -9.79
N PRO A 361 11.29 -0.52 -9.83
CA PRO A 361 12.55 -0.05 -9.24
C PRO A 361 13.01 1.29 -9.81
N GLY A 362 12.59 1.62 -11.03
CA GLY A 362 12.83 2.89 -11.69
C GLY A 362 12.32 4.08 -10.89
N VAL A 363 11.26 3.95 -10.10
CA VAL A 363 10.80 5.06 -9.23
C VAL A 363 11.87 5.43 -8.20
N ASN A 364 12.56 4.45 -7.62
CA ASN A 364 13.67 4.74 -6.70
C ASN A 364 14.84 5.41 -7.43
N VAL A 365 15.07 5.06 -8.70
CA VAL A 365 16.11 5.69 -9.53
C VAL A 365 15.74 7.15 -9.83
N ILE A 366 14.50 7.41 -10.26
CA ILE A 366 13.99 8.76 -10.54
C ILE A 366 14.17 9.65 -9.30
N LEU A 367 13.79 9.14 -8.12
CA LEU A 367 13.94 9.85 -6.86
C LEU A 367 15.41 10.02 -6.44
N GLY A 368 16.21 8.96 -6.55
CA GLY A 368 17.63 8.96 -6.19
C GLY A 368 18.48 9.89 -7.05
N LEU A 369 18.08 10.13 -8.30
CA LEU A 369 18.70 11.11 -9.22
C LEU A 369 18.10 12.52 -9.10
N GLY A 370 17.12 12.73 -8.21
CA GLY A 370 16.49 14.05 -8.01
C GLY A 370 15.50 14.47 -9.11
N HIS A 371 15.09 13.57 -10.00
CA HIS A 371 14.14 13.83 -11.08
C HIS A 371 12.65 13.86 -10.61
N VAL A 372 12.40 14.40 -9.43
CA VAL A 372 11.06 14.47 -8.80
C VAL A 372 10.05 15.23 -9.68
N ARG A 373 10.49 16.30 -10.36
CA ARG A 373 9.65 17.05 -11.32
C ARG A 373 9.15 16.17 -12.46
N PHE A 374 10.01 15.31 -13.01
CA PHE A 374 9.63 14.39 -14.09
C PHE A 374 8.60 13.37 -13.59
N ALA A 375 8.82 12.76 -12.42
CA ALA A 375 7.86 11.85 -11.82
C ALA A 375 6.48 12.49 -11.64
N GLY A 376 6.45 13.71 -11.09
CA GLY A 376 5.21 14.46 -10.88
C GLY A 376 4.46 14.73 -12.19
N LEU A 377 5.15 15.26 -13.20
CA LEU A 377 4.55 15.59 -14.50
C LEU A 377 4.08 14.35 -15.27
N MET A 378 4.84 13.25 -15.26
CA MET A 378 4.42 12.00 -15.90
C MET A 378 3.18 11.43 -15.23
N THR A 379 3.12 11.44 -13.90
CA THR A 379 1.97 10.94 -13.15
C THR A 379 0.73 11.81 -13.39
N LEU A 380 0.91 13.14 -13.42
CA LEU A 380 -0.18 14.07 -13.76
C LEU A 380 -0.68 13.86 -15.19
N GLY A 381 0.22 13.79 -16.18
CA GLY A 381 -0.14 13.53 -17.57
C GLY A 381 -0.88 12.20 -17.73
N GLN A 382 -0.45 11.16 -17.01
CA GLN A 382 -1.12 9.86 -17.00
C GLN A 382 -2.54 9.96 -16.42
N GLY A 383 -2.73 10.68 -15.32
CA GLY A 383 -4.04 10.92 -14.72
C GLY A 383 -4.98 11.74 -15.61
N VAL A 384 -4.46 12.79 -16.27
CA VAL A 384 -5.24 13.60 -17.22
C VAL A 384 -5.65 12.77 -18.42
N LEU A 385 -4.73 11.98 -18.99
CA LEU A 385 -5.06 11.10 -20.11
C LEU A 385 -6.05 10.00 -19.69
N ASN A 386 -6.01 9.51 -18.44
CA ASN A 386 -7.02 8.59 -17.91
C ASN A 386 -8.43 9.17 -17.95
N VAL A 387 -8.60 10.41 -17.48
CA VAL A 387 -9.89 11.10 -17.54
C VAL A 387 -10.34 11.31 -18.98
N ALA A 388 -9.46 11.83 -19.84
CA ALA A 388 -9.77 12.10 -21.24
C ALA A 388 -10.12 10.82 -22.03
N ALA A 389 -9.33 9.76 -21.86
CA ALA A 389 -9.56 8.48 -22.50
C ALA A 389 -10.84 7.82 -21.99
N THR A 390 -11.11 7.89 -20.68
CA THR A 390 -12.38 7.40 -20.11
C THR A 390 -13.58 8.12 -20.74
N LEU A 391 -13.55 9.46 -20.80
CA LEU A 391 -14.62 10.24 -21.42
C LEU A 391 -14.81 9.84 -22.89
N PHE A 392 -13.73 9.68 -23.65
CA PHE A 392 -13.78 9.23 -25.04
C PHE A 392 -14.40 7.82 -25.17
N TYR A 393 -13.89 6.82 -24.46
CA TYR A 393 -14.38 5.44 -24.57
C TYR A 393 -15.83 5.28 -24.09
N VAL A 394 -16.25 6.04 -23.08
CA VAL A 394 -17.60 5.96 -22.52
C VAL A 394 -18.61 6.74 -23.35
N LEU A 395 -18.31 7.99 -23.72
CA LEU A 395 -19.27 8.87 -24.40
C LEU A 395 -19.31 8.65 -25.91
N VAL A 396 -18.15 8.47 -26.54
CA VAL A 396 -18.05 8.35 -28.01
C VAL A 396 -18.24 6.90 -28.44
N LEU A 397 -17.51 5.97 -27.82
CA LEU A 397 -17.53 4.56 -28.19
C LEU A 397 -18.57 3.73 -27.42
N LYS A 398 -19.28 4.34 -26.46
CA LYS A 398 -20.39 3.71 -25.70
C LYS A 398 -20.00 2.40 -25.02
N MET A 399 -18.74 2.26 -24.58
CA MET A 399 -18.21 1.02 -24.02
C MET A 399 -18.60 0.77 -22.55
N GLY A 400 -19.36 1.67 -21.93
CA GLY A 400 -19.79 1.55 -20.54
C GLY A 400 -18.60 1.37 -19.58
N LEU A 401 -18.69 0.38 -18.69
CA LEU A 401 -17.67 0.12 -17.67
C LEU A 401 -16.31 -0.31 -18.26
N LEU A 402 -16.33 -1.02 -19.40
CA LEU A 402 -15.11 -1.38 -20.10
C LEU A 402 -14.38 -0.15 -20.63
N GLY A 403 -15.12 0.89 -21.04
CA GLY A 403 -14.52 2.15 -21.47
C GLY A 403 -13.71 2.83 -20.37
N VAL A 404 -14.18 2.75 -19.12
CA VAL A 404 -13.44 3.25 -17.94
C VAL A 404 -12.18 2.42 -17.70
N ALA A 405 -12.27 1.09 -17.82
CA ALA A 405 -11.11 0.21 -17.66
C ALA A 405 -10.05 0.42 -18.75
N TRP A 406 -10.47 0.65 -20.00
CA TRP A 406 -9.59 1.08 -21.10
C TRP A 406 -8.97 2.44 -20.86
N GLY A 407 -9.76 3.37 -20.31
CA GLY A 407 -9.32 4.68 -19.86
C GLY A 407 -8.15 4.60 -18.87
N LEU A 408 -8.10 3.57 -18.02
CA LEU A 408 -6.94 3.32 -17.15
C LEU A 408 -5.82 2.56 -17.87
N LEU A 409 -6.15 1.49 -18.60
CA LEU A 409 -5.17 0.60 -19.23
C LEU A 409 -4.24 1.35 -20.19
N VAL A 410 -4.81 2.15 -21.10
CA VAL A 410 -4.03 2.80 -22.18
C VAL A 410 -3.01 3.80 -21.63
N PRO A 411 -3.39 4.76 -20.77
CA PRO A 411 -2.44 5.69 -20.18
C PRO A 411 -1.41 4.99 -19.31
N MET A 412 -1.81 3.96 -18.55
CA MET A 412 -0.87 3.18 -17.75
C MET A 412 0.23 2.57 -18.62
N ILE A 413 -0.11 1.89 -19.71
CA ILE A 413 0.89 1.29 -20.59
C ILE A 413 1.73 2.38 -21.28
N ALA A 414 1.09 3.41 -21.83
CA ALA A 414 1.76 4.47 -22.58
C ALA A 414 2.79 5.23 -21.70
N PHE A 415 2.35 5.77 -20.56
CA PHE A 415 3.22 6.55 -19.69
C PHE A 415 4.28 5.70 -19.00
N ASN A 416 3.96 4.48 -18.56
CA ASN A 416 4.98 3.62 -17.97
C ASN A 416 6.04 3.20 -19.01
N SER A 417 5.67 3.02 -20.28
CA SER A 417 6.65 2.77 -21.34
C SER A 417 7.57 3.97 -21.58
N VAL A 418 7.04 5.19 -21.53
CA VAL A 418 7.84 6.42 -21.62
C VAL A 418 8.76 6.56 -20.40
N ILE A 419 8.24 6.35 -19.19
CA ILE A 419 9.04 6.36 -17.96
C ILE A 419 10.16 5.32 -18.04
N ALA A 420 9.86 4.10 -18.51
CA ALA A 420 10.84 3.06 -18.72
C ALA A 420 11.99 3.53 -19.62
N TRP A 421 11.66 4.16 -20.76
CA TRP A 421 12.64 4.66 -21.70
C TRP A 421 13.58 5.70 -21.07
N PHE A 422 13.05 6.67 -20.32
CA PHE A 422 13.85 7.68 -19.62
C PHE A 422 14.72 7.06 -18.52
N VAL A 423 14.15 6.18 -17.68
CA VAL A 423 14.90 5.50 -16.61
C VAL A 423 16.06 4.70 -17.18
N LEU A 424 15.81 3.91 -18.23
CA LEU A 424 16.83 3.11 -18.91
C LEU A 424 17.95 4.00 -19.47
N ARG A 425 17.60 5.16 -20.03
CA ARG A 425 18.58 6.15 -20.51
C ARG A 425 19.41 6.75 -19.38
N TRP A 426 18.83 7.09 -18.24
CA TRP A 426 19.56 7.69 -17.10
C TRP A 426 20.51 6.73 -16.39
N ILE A 427 20.23 5.43 -16.46
CA ILE A 427 21.14 4.39 -15.95
C ILE A 427 22.07 3.86 -17.05
N ASP A 428 22.06 4.44 -18.25
CA ASP A 428 22.87 4.00 -19.41
C ASP A 428 22.66 2.51 -19.77
N MET A 429 21.43 2.02 -19.63
CA MET A 429 21.04 0.68 -20.04
C MET A 429 20.34 0.73 -21.41
N PRO A 430 20.91 0.13 -22.47
CA PRO A 430 20.25 0.09 -23.77
C PRO A 430 18.84 -0.54 -23.68
N PRO A 431 17.78 0.12 -24.18
CA PRO A 431 16.41 -0.40 -24.08
C PRO A 431 16.25 -1.81 -24.65
N ARG A 432 16.92 -2.09 -25.77
CA ARG A 432 16.95 -3.43 -26.37
C ARG A 432 17.51 -4.48 -25.42
N GLN A 433 18.54 -4.14 -24.64
CA GLN A 433 19.12 -5.05 -23.66
C GLN A 433 18.10 -5.40 -22.57
N PHE A 434 17.38 -4.40 -22.04
CA PHE A 434 16.34 -4.64 -21.04
C PHE A 434 15.16 -5.43 -21.62
N LEU A 435 14.67 -5.05 -22.81
CA LEU A 435 13.56 -5.72 -23.47
C LEU A 435 13.85 -7.20 -23.74
N VAL A 436 15.02 -7.53 -24.29
CA VAL A 436 15.38 -8.92 -24.62
C VAL A 436 15.74 -9.72 -23.36
N ARG A 437 16.58 -9.15 -22.48
CA ARG A 437 17.14 -9.89 -21.33
C ARG A 437 16.15 -10.06 -20.18
N ASN A 438 15.25 -9.10 -20.00
CA ASN A 438 14.31 -9.08 -18.88
C ASN A 438 12.86 -9.25 -19.38
N VAL A 439 12.34 -8.29 -20.16
CA VAL A 439 10.91 -8.29 -20.55
C VAL A 439 10.54 -9.53 -21.37
N GLY A 440 11.38 -9.98 -22.30
CA GLY A 440 11.13 -11.20 -23.07
C GLY A 440 11.00 -12.43 -22.18
N ARG A 441 11.84 -12.53 -21.14
CA ARG A 441 11.74 -13.61 -20.14
C ARG A 441 10.48 -13.49 -19.31
N TYR A 442 10.11 -12.27 -18.90
CA TYR A 442 8.88 -12.03 -18.16
C TYR A 442 7.66 -12.42 -18.99
N ALA A 443 7.63 -12.05 -20.28
CA ALA A 443 6.55 -12.38 -21.19
C ALA A 443 6.41 -13.90 -21.41
N VAL A 444 7.51 -14.62 -21.65
CA VAL A 444 7.49 -16.08 -21.78
C VAL A 444 7.02 -16.75 -20.48
N THR A 445 7.53 -16.29 -19.34
CA THR A 445 7.11 -16.80 -18.02
C THR A 445 5.64 -16.53 -17.76
N ALA A 446 5.17 -15.31 -18.05
CA ALA A 446 3.78 -14.93 -17.91
C ALA A 446 2.87 -15.74 -18.83
N ALA A 447 3.24 -15.95 -20.09
CA ALA A 447 2.49 -16.78 -21.04
C ALA A 447 2.42 -18.24 -20.56
N ALA A 448 3.54 -18.81 -20.10
CA ALA A 448 3.56 -20.16 -19.54
C ALA A 448 2.70 -20.28 -18.26
N PHE A 449 2.76 -19.28 -17.38
CA PHE A 449 1.90 -19.22 -16.20
C PHE A 449 0.42 -19.13 -16.57
N LEU A 450 0.05 -18.25 -17.51
CA LEU A 450 -1.33 -18.10 -17.96
C LEU A 450 -1.83 -19.36 -18.65
N ALA A 451 -1.02 -20.04 -19.47
CA ALA A 451 -1.38 -21.30 -20.10
C ALA A 451 -1.63 -22.40 -19.06
N LEU A 452 -0.76 -22.50 -18.04
CA LEU A 452 -0.94 -23.44 -16.93
C LEU A 452 -2.21 -23.10 -16.12
N ALA A 453 -2.37 -21.82 -15.75
CA ALA A 453 -3.54 -21.33 -15.03
C ALA A 453 -4.83 -21.59 -15.82
N TRP A 454 -4.84 -21.36 -17.13
CA TRP A 454 -5.99 -21.62 -17.97
C TRP A 454 -6.29 -23.13 -18.08
N GLY A 455 -5.28 -23.98 -18.23
CA GLY A 455 -5.47 -25.44 -18.22
C GLY A 455 -6.06 -25.95 -16.90
N VAL A 456 -5.58 -25.46 -15.77
CA VAL A 456 -6.08 -25.80 -14.43
C VAL A 456 -7.50 -25.28 -14.19
N SER A 457 -7.94 -24.26 -14.93
CA SER A 457 -9.30 -23.70 -14.78
C SER A 457 -10.42 -24.67 -15.18
N TYR A 458 -10.09 -25.73 -15.96
CA TYR A 458 -11.00 -26.81 -16.34
C TYR A 458 -11.08 -27.94 -15.30
N VAL A 459 -10.19 -27.92 -14.29
CA VAL A 459 -10.15 -28.95 -13.26
C VAL A 459 -11.09 -28.59 -12.11
N GLY A 460 -11.92 -29.56 -11.70
CA GLY A 460 -12.84 -29.40 -10.58
C GLY A 460 -14.09 -28.58 -10.91
N ARG A 461 -14.93 -28.35 -9.90
CA ARG A 461 -16.15 -27.54 -10.05
C ARG A 461 -15.79 -26.06 -9.96
N ARG A 462 -16.35 -25.26 -10.86
CA ARG A 462 -16.32 -23.79 -10.75
C ARG A 462 -17.20 -23.34 -9.60
N GLU A 463 -16.87 -22.21 -9.00
CA GLU A 463 -17.70 -21.55 -7.99
C GLU A 463 -17.85 -22.37 -6.69
N VAL A 464 -16.83 -23.15 -6.34
CA VAL A 464 -16.71 -23.82 -5.03
C VAL A 464 -15.41 -23.41 -4.36
N TRP A 465 -15.49 -22.85 -3.14
CA TRP A 465 -14.32 -22.35 -2.40
C TRP A 465 -13.19 -23.38 -2.28
N ALA A 466 -13.50 -24.65 -1.98
CA ALA A 466 -12.48 -25.70 -1.87
C ALA A 466 -11.70 -25.91 -3.17
N TRP A 467 -12.38 -25.97 -4.32
CA TRP A 467 -11.73 -26.10 -5.62
C TRP A 467 -10.98 -24.84 -6.01
N PHE A 468 -11.53 -23.66 -5.72
CA PHE A 468 -10.85 -22.38 -5.93
C PHE A 468 -9.51 -22.33 -5.18
N PHE A 469 -9.50 -22.63 -3.87
CA PHE A 469 -8.27 -22.63 -3.09
C PHE A 469 -7.28 -23.71 -3.54
N ALA A 470 -7.76 -24.90 -3.94
CA ALA A 470 -6.89 -25.94 -4.49
C ALA A 470 -6.17 -25.47 -5.77
N LYS A 471 -6.89 -24.81 -6.70
CA LYS A 471 -6.33 -24.22 -7.92
C LYS A 471 -5.28 -23.15 -7.59
N VAL A 472 -5.60 -22.25 -6.65
CA VAL A 472 -4.68 -21.18 -6.22
C VAL A 472 -3.42 -21.74 -5.57
N ILE A 473 -3.56 -22.71 -4.65
CA ILE A 473 -2.40 -23.36 -3.99
C ILE A 473 -1.52 -24.03 -5.04
N PHE A 474 -2.11 -24.80 -5.96
CA PHE A 474 -1.37 -25.44 -7.04
C PHE A 474 -0.57 -24.42 -7.87
N LEU A 475 -1.19 -23.29 -8.23
CA LEU A 475 -0.54 -22.27 -9.03
C LEU A 475 0.55 -21.50 -8.29
N VAL A 476 0.36 -21.25 -6.99
CA VAL A 476 1.42 -20.65 -6.16
C VAL A 476 2.63 -21.59 -6.08
N LEU A 477 2.39 -22.90 -5.90
CA LEU A 477 3.45 -23.90 -5.89
C LEU A 477 4.14 -24.03 -7.26
N ALA A 478 3.38 -24.00 -8.36
CA ALA A 478 3.91 -24.06 -9.72
C ALA A 478 4.60 -22.77 -10.17
N ALA A 479 4.22 -21.62 -9.60
CA ALA A 479 4.82 -20.32 -9.90
C ALA A 479 6.28 -20.24 -9.43
N ALA A 480 6.63 -20.91 -8.32
CA ALA A 480 7.98 -20.90 -7.80
C ALA A 480 9.02 -21.47 -8.79
N PRO A 481 8.91 -22.71 -9.31
CA PRO A 481 9.83 -23.21 -10.32
C PRO A 481 9.71 -22.42 -11.62
N LEU A 482 8.49 -22.12 -12.08
CA LEU A 482 8.28 -21.42 -13.35
C LEU A 482 8.91 -20.02 -13.36
N GLY A 483 8.77 -19.28 -12.25
CA GLY A 483 9.45 -18.01 -12.04
C GLY A 483 10.96 -18.17 -11.84
N TRP A 484 11.42 -19.19 -11.12
CA TRP A 484 12.85 -19.44 -10.89
C TRP A 484 13.59 -19.66 -12.21
N TYR A 485 13.09 -20.56 -13.06
CA TYR A 485 13.69 -20.88 -14.36
C TYR A 485 13.41 -19.79 -15.42
N GLY A 486 12.21 -19.21 -15.40
CA GLY A 486 11.77 -18.22 -16.38
C GLY A 486 12.40 -16.84 -16.17
N VAL A 487 12.29 -16.27 -14.98
CA VAL A 487 12.69 -14.88 -14.67
C VAL A 487 14.21 -14.74 -14.49
N PHE A 488 14.86 -15.67 -13.78
CA PHE A 488 16.28 -15.55 -13.41
C PHE A 488 17.22 -16.25 -14.38
N SER A 489 18.33 -15.60 -14.74
CA SER A 489 19.37 -16.21 -15.59
C SER A 489 20.10 -17.36 -14.90
N ARG A 490 20.85 -18.16 -15.68
CA ARG A 490 21.59 -19.31 -15.15
C ARG A 490 22.61 -18.86 -14.09
N ASP A 491 23.32 -17.78 -14.36
CA ASP A 491 24.34 -17.23 -13.47
C ASP A 491 23.72 -16.68 -12.18
N GLU A 492 22.61 -15.94 -12.31
CA GLU A 492 21.86 -15.40 -11.17
C GLU A 492 21.29 -16.51 -10.27
N ARG A 493 20.77 -17.60 -10.87
CA ARG A 493 20.33 -18.77 -10.10
C ARG A 493 21.47 -19.46 -9.37
N CYS A 494 22.66 -19.49 -9.97
CA CYS A 494 23.84 -20.05 -9.32
C CYS A 494 24.25 -19.19 -8.12
N GLU A 495 24.30 -17.85 -8.29
CA GLU A 495 24.63 -16.90 -7.24
C GLU A 495 23.62 -16.96 -6.08
N LEU A 496 22.32 -16.94 -6.37
CA LEU A 496 21.25 -17.13 -5.38
C LEU A 496 21.39 -18.47 -4.66
N GLY A 497 21.59 -19.56 -5.40
CA GLY A 497 21.70 -20.90 -4.84
C GLY A 497 22.92 -21.05 -3.94
N GLN A 498 24.03 -20.38 -4.25
CA GLN A 498 25.19 -20.29 -3.36
C GLN A 498 24.85 -19.52 -2.08
N ARG A 499 24.28 -18.31 -2.20
CA ARG A 499 23.88 -17.50 -1.03
C ARG A 499 22.90 -18.22 -0.10
N ILE A 500 21.89 -18.89 -0.66
CA ILE A 500 20.91 -19.67 0.11
C ILE A 500 21.61 -20.84 0.84
N ARG A 501 22.51 -21.57 0.15
CA ARG A 501 23.30 -22.64 0.79
C ARG A 501 24.20 -22.11 1.89
N ASP A 502 24.82 -20.97 1.70
CA ASP A 502 25.69 -20.35 2.72
C ASP A 502 24.88 -19.88 3.93
N MET A 503 23.69 -19.30 3.72
CA MET A 503 22.77 -18.95 4.79
C MET A 503 22.31 -20.19 5.58
N LEU A 504 21.91 -21.26 4.89
CA LEU A 504 21.50 -22.51 5.53
C LEU A 504 22.65 -23.16 6.31
N ARG A 505 23.88 -23.09 5.77
CA ARG A 505 25.10 -23.57 6.46
C ARG A 505 25.41 -22.75 7.72
N ARG A 506 25.27 -21.42 7.66
CA ARG A 506 25.44 -20.55 8.85
C ARG A 506 24.40 -20.85 9.91
N LYS A 507 23.12 -20.94 9.53
CA LYS A 507 22.03 -21.28 10.45
C LYS A 507 22.19 -22.67 11.07
N ARG A 508 22.75 -23.63 10.33
CA ARG A 508 23.07 -24.98 10.85
C ARG A 508 24.28 -25.00 11.81
N ARG A 509 25.20 -24.04 11.70
CA ARG A 509 26.32 -23.85 12.65
C ARG A 509 25.91 -23.12 13.93
N GLU A 510 24.86 -22.30 13.88
CA GLU A 510 24.32 -21.55 15.03
C GLU A 510 23.34 -22.37 15.89
N ILE A 511 22.89 -23.54 15.43
CA ILE A 511 22.20 -24.52 16.29
C ILE A 511 23.28 -25.12 17.19
N PRO A 512 23.23 -24.95 18.53
CA PRO A 512 24.17 -25.61 19.43
C PRO A 512 24.07 -27.10 19.15
N GLN A 513 25.18 -27.73 18.77
CA GLN A 513 25.26 -29.18 18.86
C GLN A 513 24.98 -29.50 20.34
N GLY A 514 23.82 -30.12 20.62
CA GLY A 514 23.56 -30.71 21.92
C GLY A 514 24.73 -31.62 22.31
N PRO A 515 25.01 -31.77 23.61
CA PRO A 515 26.29 -32.26 24.10
C PRO A 515 26.69 -33.52 23.37
N ALA A 516 27.88 -33.46 22.74
CA ALA A 516 28.51 -34.62 22.14
C ALA A 516 28.43 -35.77 23.16
N SER A 517 27.90 -36.89 22.70
CA SER A 517 27.89 -38.16 23.39
C SER A 517 29.19 -38.36 24.14
N VAL A 518 29.06 -38.50 25.47
CA VAL A 518 30.08 -38.94 26.41
C VAL A 518 30.81 -40.14 25.80
N GLU A 519 32.04 -39.94 25.35
CA GLU A 519 32.98 -41.03 25.15
C GLU A 519 33.20 -41.69 26.50
N THR A 520 32.81 -42.96 26.60
CA THR A 520 33.15 -43.86 27.68
C THR A 520 34.67 -44.02 27.75
N SER A 521 35.30 -43.24 28.63
CA SER A 521 36.64 -43.53 29.15
C SER A 521 36.49 -44.19 30.52
N GLU A 522 36.25 -45.50 30.52
CA GLU A 522 36.46 -46.35 31.69
C GLU A 522 37.97 -46.63 31.89
N ALA A 523 38.35 -46.69 33.17
CA ALA A 523 39.61 -47.19 33.75
C ALA A 523 40.82 -46.23 33.82
N SER A 524 40.80 -45.32 34.80
CA SER A 524 42.01 -44.86 35.49
C SER A 524 42.24 -45.69 36.76
N GLN A 525 43.33 -46.45 36.78
CA GLN A 525 43.87 -47.14 37.97
C GLN A 525 44.35 -46.12 39.03
N PRO A 526 44.30 -46.46 40.33
CA PRO A 526 44.76 -45.57 41.40
C PRO A 526 46.31 -45.53 41.50
N PRO A 527 46.90 -44.42 41.96
CA PRO A 527 48.34 -44.19 41.95
C PRO A 527 49.07 -44.95 43.08
N PRO A 528 50.36 -45.30 42.90
CA PRO A 528 51.14 -46.00 43.91
C PRO A 528 51.58 -45.08 45.06
N PRO A 529 51.84 -45.63 46.27
CA PRO A 529 52.18 -44.86 47.46
C PRO A 529 53.62 -44.31 47.42
N PRO A 530 53.92 -43.26 48.21
CA PRO A 530 55.16 -42.49 48.11
C PRO A 530 56.38 -43.24 48.67
N PRO A 531 57.61 -42.95 48.19
CA PRO A 531 58.83 -43.60 48.67
C PRO A 531 59.21 -43.11 50.07
N GLN A 532 59.56 -44.07 50.93
CA GLN A 532 60.20 -43.84 52.23
C GLN A 532 61.69 -43.58 52.03
N ASP A 533 62.19 -42.52 52.67
CA ASP A 533 63.60 -42.14 52.71
C ASP A 533 64.00 -42.10 54.19
N GLU A 534 64.62 -43.18 54.67
CA GLU A 534 65.47 -43.21 55.87
C GLU A 534 66.67 -44.09 55.53
N GLY A 535 67.86 -43.61 55.89
CA GLY A 535 69.12 -43.90 55.21
C GLY A 535 69.85 -45.17 55.65
N GLU A 536 70.92 -45.44 54.88
CA GLU A 536 72.19 -46.13 55.23
C GLU A 536 72.15 -47.49 55.99
N PRO A 537 73.28 -48.21 56.12
CA PRO A 537 74.28 -48.60 55.12
C PRO A 537 74.60 -50.11 55.23
N GLY A 538 75.35 -50.67 54.26
CA GLY A 538 75.89 -52.04 54.36
C GLY A 538 76.50 -52.55 53.08
#